data_AF-A0AAW0MJZ6-F1
#
_entry.id   AF-A0AAW0MJZ6-F1
#
_cell.length_a   1.000
_cell.length_b   1.000
_cell.length_c   1.000
_cell.angle_alpha   90.00
_cell.angle_beta   90.00
_cell.angle_gamma   90.00
#
_symmetry.space_group_name_H-M   'P 1'
#
loop_
_entity.id
_entity.type
_entity.pdbx_description
1 polymer ?
#
loop_
_entity_poly.entity_id
_entity_poly.type
_entity_poly.pdbx_seq_one_letter_code
_entity_poly.pdbx_strand_id
1 'polypeptide(L)'
;MFVWKEMVQMVKPREERLTLETDKPACVCRRTRALPRSSTETFSRQHYWEVYVGDQSEWELGLPQTYLTHRSGTYQICEPEYYSEHDTVLQVQVKPQKIGIYLNCPRKELSFYNADTMELIHTVKLYFTSFPVSAHFKLGNTKHEPLLVCHY
;
A
#
# COMPACT_ATOMS: atom_id res chain seq x y z
N MET A 1 13.88 -9.39 -15.07
CA MET A 1 14.84 -8.89 -14.05
C MET A 1 14.30 -7.55 -13.58
N PHE A 2 13.81 -7.44 -12.34
CA PHE A 2 13.17 -6.22 -11.84
C PHE A 2 14.26 -5.26 -11.32
N VAL A 3 14.25 -4.05 -11.86
CA VAL A 3 15.39 -3.12 -11.96
C VAL A 3 15.47 -2.18 -10.74
N TRP A 4 15.29 -2.71 -9.53
CA TRP A 4 15.26 -1.87 -8.33
C TRP A 4 16.64 -1.31 -7.97
N LYS A 5 17.71 -2.11 -8.12
CA LYS A 5 19.09 -1.66 -7.84
C LYS A 5 19.54 -0.46 -8.68
N GLU A 6 19.04 -0.34 -9.91
CA GLU A 6 19.39 0.79 -10.80
C GLU A 6 18.49 2.01 -10.52
N MET A 7 17.24 1.81 -10.10
CA MET A 7 16.33 2.91 -9.71
C MET A 7 16.82 3.66 -8.47
N VAL A 8 17.41 2.98 -7.48
CA VAL A 8 17.95 3.63 -6.25
C VAL A 8 19.14 4.57 -6.58
N GLN A 9 19.87 4.32 -7.68
CA GLN A 9 21.01 5.18 -8.06
C GLN A 9 20.61 6.43 -8.85
N MET A 10 19.44 6.43 -9.51
CA MET A 10 19.01 7.54 -10.37
C MET A 10 17.97 8.47 -9.74
N VAL A 11 17.35 8.06 -8.64
CA VAL A 11 16.26 8.83 -8.03
C VAL A 11 16.75 9.47 -6.74
N LYS A 12 16.84 10.79 -6.72
CA LYS A 12 16.89 11.54 -5.45
C LYS A 12 15.46 11.55 -4.90
N PRO A 13 15.17 10.90 -3.76
CA PRO A 13 13.85 10.99 -3.15
C PRO A 13 13.59 12.47 -2.84
N ARG A 14 12.58 13.05 -3.50
CA ARG A 14 12.05 14.34 -3.10
C ARG A 14 10.97 14.03 -2.07
N GLU A 15 11.19 14.47 -0.83
CA GLU A 15 10.22 14.31 0.25
C GLU A 15 8.98 15.17 -0.04
N GLU A 16 8.06 14.68 -0.86
CA GLU A 16 6.74 15.26 -1.01
C GLU A 16 5.76 14.47 -0.13
N ARG A 17 5.13 15.17 0.82
CA ARG A 17 4.17 14.58 1.75
C ARG A 17 2.83 14.49 1.04
N LEU A 18 2.30 13.28 0.87
CA LEU A 18 0.90 13.13 0.46
C LEU A 18 -0.02 13.71 1.52
N THR A 19 -0.85 14.66 1.10
CA THR A 19 -1.97 15.15 1.90
C THR A 19 -3.06 14.07 1.95
N LEU A 20 -3.44 13.70 3.17
CA LEU A 20 -4.48 12.70 3.43
C LEU A 20 -5.82 13.37 3.71
N GLU A 21 -6.88 12.87 3.07
CA GLU A 21 -8.26 13.18 3.40
C GLU A 21 -8.93 11.99 4.11
N THR A 22 -9.83 12.30 5.04
CA THR A 22 -10.58 11.26 5.76
C THR A 22 -11.83 10.91 4.97
N ASP A 23 -11.92 9.67 4.51
CA ASP A 23 -13.06 9.21 3.70
C ASP A 23 -14.25 8.77 4.58
N LYS A 24 -15.46 8.89 4.04
CA LYS A 24 -16.65 8.21 4.60
C LYS A 24 -16.55 6.72 4.27
N PRO A 25 -16.92 5.81 5.19
CA PRO A 25 -16.60 4.40 5.06
C PRO A 25 -17.32 3.76 3.86
N ALA A 26 -16.55 3.34 2.85
CA ALA A 26 -16.94 2.33 1.87
C ALA A 26 -16.24 1.02 2.23
N CYS A 27 -17.03 -0.05 2.38
CA CYS A 27 -16.69 -1.35 2.97
C CYS A 27 -16.33 -1.34 4.48
N VAL A 28 -17.17 -2.04 5.24
CA VAL A 28 -17.13 -2.12 6.70
C VAL A 28 -16.40 -3.40 7.11
N CYS A 29 -15.07 -3.37 7.14
CA CYS A 29 -14.33 -4.25 8.04
C CYS A 29 -14.36 -3.62 9.44
N ARG A 30 -15.47 -3.85 10.18
CA ARG A 30 -15.60 -3.53 11.61
C ARG A 30 -14.43 -4.17 12.35
N ARG A 31 -13.48 -3.41 12.89
CA ARG A 31 -12.77 -3.66 14.18
C ARG A 31 -11.49 -2.84 14.42
N THR A 32 -11.01 -2.05 13.45
CA THR A 32 -9.95 -1.05 13.72
C THR A 32 -10.58 0.27 14.17
N ARG A 33 -10.05 0.91 15.24
CA ARG A 33 -10.54 2.23 15.73
C ARG A 33 -10.12 3.42 14.84
N ALA A 34 -9.23 3.19 13.87
CA ALA A 34 -8.73 4.22 12.97
C ALA A 34 -9.62 4.39 11.74
N LEU A 35 -9.75 5.63 11.29
CA LEU A 35 -10.51 5.97 10.08
C LEU A 35 -9.63 5.74 8.84
N PRO A 36 -10.21 5.19 7.76
CA PRO A 36 -9.52 5.11 6.49
C PRO A 36 -9.22 6.52 5.99
N ARG A 37 -8.05 6.67 5.37
CA ARG A 37 -7.57 7.90 4.74
C ARG A 37 -7.17 7.60 3.32
N SER A 38 -7.56 8.48 2.42
CA SER A 38 -7.14 8.43 1.02
C SER A 38 -6.17 9.56 0.75
N SER A 39 -5.24 9.37 -0.18
CA SER A 39 -4.48 10.50 -0.72
C SER A 39 -5.41 11.45 -1.47
N THR A 40 -5.15 12.75 -1.33
CA THR A 40 -5.75 13.80 -2.19
C THR A 40 -5.27 13.71 -3.62
N GLU A 41 -4.03 13.26 -3.82
CA GLU A 41 -3.49 13.00 -5.15
C GLU A 41 -4.04 11.71 -5.75
N THR A 42 -4.15 11.70 -7.07
CA THR A 42 -4.59 10.54 -7.84
C THR A 42 -3.54 10.17 -8.89
N PHE A 43 -3.41 8.88 -9.15
CA PHE A 43 -2.34 8.28 -9.91
C PHE A 43 -2.83 7.71 -11.24
N SER A 44 -2.18 8.09 -12.33
CA SER A 44 -2.46 7.59 -13.68
C SER A 44 -1.26 6.93 -14.35
N ARG A 45 -0.09 6.92 -13.69
CA ARG A 45 1.19 6.42 -14.22
C ARG A 45 1.85 5.45 -13.23
N GLN A 46 3.15 5.22 -13.37
CA GLN A 46 3.91 4.50 -12.36
C GLN A 46 4.10 5.40 -11.13
N HIS A 47 3.81 4.86 -9.95
CA HIS A 47 4.03 5.57 -8.69
C HIS A 47 4.58 4.61 -7.66
N TYR A 48 5.44 5.13 -6.78
CA TYR A 48 5.93 4.37 -5.65
C TYR A 48 5.83 5.21 -4.38
N TRP A 49 5.39 4.59 -3.30
CA TRP A 49 5.38 5.24 -2.01
C TRP A 49 5.73 4.24 -0.92
N GLU A 50 6.29 4.79 0.15
CA GLU A 50 6.66 4.05 1.33
C GLU A 50 5.84 4.51 2.52
N VAL A 51 5.39 3.54 3.31
CA VAL A 51 4.64 3.80 4.53
C VAL A 51 5.37 3.16 5.69
N TYR A 52 5.76 3.99 6.66
CA TYR A 52 6.26 3.51 7.93
C TYR A 52 5.11 2.95 8.75
N VAL A 53 5.10 1.64 8.97
CA VAL A 53 4.12 0.92 9.80
C VAL A 53 4.63 0.70 11.22
N GLY A 54 5.95 0.80 11.43
CA GLY A 54 6.58 0.62 12.73
C GLY A 54 6.16 -0.71 13.38
N ASP A 55 5.82 -0.63 14.67
CA ASP A 55 5.36 -1.79 15.44
C ASP A 55 3.84 -2.00 15.46
N GLN A 56 3.09 -1.31 14.59
CA GLN A 56 1.64 -1.42 14.56
C GLN A 56 1.18 -2.87 14.31
N SER A 57 0.24 -3.32 15.15
CA SER A 57 -0.36 -4.65 15.05
C SER A 57 -1.49 -4.73 14.03
N GLU A 58 -2.02 -3.58 13.60
CA GLU A 58 -3.13 -3.48 12.64
C GLU A 58 -2.93 -2.30 11.69
N TRP A 59 -2.97 -2.57 10.37
CA TRP A 59 -2.97 -1.55 9.33
C TRP A 59 -3.48 -2.09 7.99
N GLU A 60 -3.94 -1.20 7.10
CA GLU A 60 -4.31 -1.48 5.70
C GLU A 60 -3.60 -0.47 4.79
N LEU A 61 -2.95 -0.93 3.72
CA LEU A 61 -2.17 -0.09 2.81
C LEU A 61 -2.32 -0.56 1.35
N GLY A 62 -2.59 0.35 0.42
CA GLY A 62 -2.68 0.03 -1.01
C GLY A 62 -3.56 0.99 -1.78
N LEU A 63 -4.56 0.45 -2.48
CA LEU A 63 -5.61 1.18 -3.18
C LEU A 63 -6.98 0.90 -2.52
N PRO A 64 -8.01 1.75 -2.72
CA PRO A 64 -9.31 1.59 -2.05
C PRO A 64 -9.97 0.22 -2.22
N GLN A 65 -9.74 -0.45 -3.35
CA GLN A 65 -10.33 -1.76 -3.67
C GLN A 65 -9.34 -2.92 -3.53
N THR A 66 -8.04 -2.63 -3.39
CA THR A 66 -6.99 -3.65 -3.40
C THR A 66 -5.87 -3.21 -2.49
N TYR A 67 -5.73 -3.85 -1.33
CA TYR A 67 -4.76 -3.45 -0.32
C TYR A 67 -4.17 -4.65 0.42
N LEU A 68 -2.97 -4.45 0.92
CA LEU A 68 -2.32 -5.34 1.88
C LEU A 68 -2.79 -4.94 3.29
N THR A 69 -3.24 -5.91 4.06
CA THR A 69 -3.58 -5.73 5.47
C THR A 69 -2.67 -6.57 6.34
N HIS A 70 -2.31 -6.03 7.49
CA HIS A 70 -1.69 -6.78 8.58
C HIS A 70 -2.63 -6.71 9.77
N ARG A 71 -3.02 -7.86 10.31
CA ARG A 71 -3.83 -7.96 11.52
C ARG A 71 -3.29 -9.06 12.41
N SER A 72 -2.83 -8.69 13.59
CA SER A 72 -2.40 -9.63 14.65
C SER A 72 -1.39 -10.67 14.16
N GLY A 73 -0.40 -10.25 13.37
CA GLY A 73 0.66 -11.13 12.86
C GLY A 73 0.34 -11.83 11.53
N THR A 74 -0.87 -11.63 10.97
CA THR A 74 -1.25 -12.20 9.68
C THR A 74 -1.25 -11.12 8.61
N TYR A 75 -0.57 -11.37 7.50
CA TYR A 75 -0.60 -10.52 6.31
C TYR A 75 -1.59 -11.10 5.31
N GLN A 76 -2.46 -10.27 4.73
CA GLN A 76 -3.44 -10.71 3.75
C GLN A 76 -3.62 -9.69 2.64
N ILE A 77 -3.87 -10.17 1.43
CA ILE A 77 -4.35 -9.33 0.32
C ILE A 77 -5.87 -9.33 0.36
N CYS A 78 -6.44 -8.12 0.44
CA CYS A 78 -7.87 -7.91 0.28
C CYS A 78 -8.14 -7.42 -1.15
N GLU A 79 -8.99 -8.17 -1.85
CA GLU A 79 -9.49 -7.89 -3.20
C GLU A 79 -11.02 -7.89 -3.20
N PRO A 80 -11.69 -7.35 -4.23
CA PRO A 80 -13.15 -7.40 -4.29
C PRO A 80 -13.65 -8.85 -4.32
N GLU A 81 -14.67 -9.16 -3.49
CA GLU A 81 -15.23 -10.50 -3.27
C GLU A 81 -15.65 -11.26 -4.54
N TYR A 82 -15.90 -10.55 -5.64
CA TYR A 82 -16.23 -11.17 -6.93
C TYR A 82 -15.05 -11.96 -7.55
N TYR A 83 -13.81 -11.75 -7.10
CA TYR A 83 -12.61 -12.32 -7.72
C TYR A 83 -11.81 -13.28 -6.84
N SER A 84 -11.96 -13.21 -5.53
CA SER A 84 -11.29 -14.12 -4.60
C SER A 84 -12.33 -14.80 -3.73
N GLU A 85 -12.42 -16.14 -3.81
CA GLU A 85 -13.22 -16.92 -2.86
C GLU A 85 -12.74 -16.70 -1.41
N HIS A 86 -11.45 -16.34 -1.22
CA HIS A 86 -10.82 -16.08 0.07
C HIS A 86 -9.72 -15.00 -0.01
N ASP A 87 -9.59 -14.19 1.04
CA ASP A 87 -8.41 -13.33 1.27
C ASP A 87 -7.13 -14.18 1.22
N THR A 88 -6.14 -13.77 0.42
CA THR A 88 -4.89 -14.53 0.28
C THR A 88 -3.99 -14.24 1.48
N VAL A 89 -3.83 -15.21 2.38
CA VAL A 89 -2.87 -15.13 3.51
C VAL A 89 -1.44 -15.26 2.98
N LEU A 90 -0.59 -14.31 3.36
CA LEU A 90 0.80 -14.24 2.94
C LEU A 90 1.74 -14.65 4.07
N GLN A 91 2.78 -15.42 3.72
CA GLN A 91 3.88 -15.75 4.62
C GLN A 91 4.98 -14.69 4.48
N VAL A 92 5.05 -13.78 5.45
CA VAL A 92 6.10 -12.74 5.52
C VAL A 92 7.11 -13.16 6.58
N GLN A 93 8.34 -13.48 6.16
CA GLN A 93 9.37 -14.03 7.05
C GLN A 93 9.89 -13.03 8.08
N VAL A 94 10.15 -11.80 7.63
CA VAL A 94 10.65 -10.71 8.46
C VAL A 94 9.57 -9.66 8.53
N LYS A 95 9.12 -9.31 9.75
CA LYS A 95 8.13 -8.25 9.97
C LYS A 95 8.69 -6.90 9.44
N PRO A 96 8.14 -6.33 8.35
CA PRO A 96 8.53 -5.00 7.89
C PRO A 96 8.14 -3.92 8.91
N GLN A 97 9.05 -2.98 9.14
CA GLN A 97 8.79 -1.67 9.74
C GLN A 97 8.31 -0.67 8.68
N LYS A 98 8.61 -0.94 7.40
CA LYS A 98 8.21 -0.12 6.27
C LYS A 98 7.69 -0.97 5.10
N ILE A 99 6.56 -0.56 4.54
CA ILE A 99 5.97 -1.17 3.35
C ILE A 99 6.21 -0.26 2.14
N GLY A 100 6.82 -0.81 1.09
CA GLY A 100 6.93 -0.16 -0.20
C GLY A 100 5.77 -0.60 -1.10
N ILE A 101 5.14 0.34 -1.80
CA ILE A 101 4.01 0.06 -2.69
C ILE A 101 4.33 0.63 -4.05
N TYR A 102 4.31 -0.21 -5.07
CA TYR A 102 4.55 0.16 -6.45
C TYR A 102 3.30 -0.07 -7.28
N LEU A 103 2.76 1.02 -7.84
CA LEU A 103 1.66 1.01 -8.78
C LEU A 103 2.20 1.15 -10.19
N ASN A 104 1.80 0.26 -11.09
CA ASN A 104 2.08 0.37 -12.52
C ASN A 104 0.77 0.41 -13.32
N CYS A 105 0.25 1.61 -13.56
CA CYS A 105 -1.04 1.79 -14.24
C CYS A 105 -1.09 1.15 -15.65
N PRO A 106 -0.10 1.37 -16.55
CA PRO A 106 -0.11 0.73 -17.87
C PRO A 106 -0.11 -0.80 -17.85
N ARG A 107 0.54 -1.41 -16.85
CA ARG A 107 0.57 -2.88 -16.69
C ARG A 107 -0.57 -3.41 -15.81
N LYS A 108 -1.38 -2.53 -15.21
CA LYS A 108 -2.41 -2.87 -14.22
C LYS A 108 -1.86 -3.79 -13.13
N GLU A 109 -0.75 -3.39 -12.50
CA GLU A 109 -0.08 -4.16 -11.45
C GLU A 109 0.08 -3.31 -10.19
N LEU A 110 -0.18 -3.91 -9.04
CA LEU A 110 0.13 -3.35 -7.72
C LEU A 110 1.05 -4.32 -6.98
N SER A 111 2.26 -3.87 -6.65
CA SER A 111 3.27 -4.69 -5.97
C SER A 111 3.56 -4.14 -4.58
N PHE A 112 3.63 -5.04 -3.60
CA PHE A 112 3.96 -4.74 -2.21
C PHE A 112 5.34 -5.30 -1.88
N TYR A 113 6.14 -4.52 -1.17
CA TYR A 113 7.51 -4.86 -0.79
C TYR A 113 7.70 -4.66 0.72
N ASN A 114 8.52 -5.52 1.30
CA ASN A 114 9.20 -5.18 2.55
C ASN A 114 10.29 -4.18 2.17
N ALA A 115 10.09 -2.91 2.51
CA ALA A 115 11.04 -1.86 2.11
C ALA A 115 12.33 -1.88 2.94
N ASP A 116 12.34 -2.57 4.08
CA ASP A 116 13.54 -2.74 4.89
C ASP A 116 14.49 -3.78 4.27
N THR A 117 13.95 -4.86 3.70
CA THR A 117 14.73 -5.93 3.05
C THR A 117 14.78 -5.82 1.53
N MET A 118 13.97 -4.94 0.94
CA MET A 118 13.73 -4.81 -0.51
C MET A 118 13.16 -6.08 -1.16
N GLU A 119 12.49 -6.93 -0.38
CA GLU A 119 11.89 -8.17 -0.88
C GLU A 119 10.44 -7.97 -1.30
N LEU A 120 10.06 -8.60 -2.41
CA LEU A 120 8.68 -8.62 -2.86
C LEU A 120 7.83 -9.44 -1.89
N ILE A 121 6.80 -8.82 -1.33
CA ILE A 121 5.77 -9.49 -0.53
C ILE A 121 4.76 -10.14 -1.47
N HIS A 122 4.17 -9.36 -2.38
CA HIS A 122 3.16 -9.86 -3.30
C HIS A 122 2.93 -8.92 -4.50
N THR A 123 2.35 -9.41 -5.59
CA THR A 123 1.87 -8.59 -6.72
C THR A 123 0.46 -8.99 -7.11
N VAL A 124 -0.43 -8.00 -7.17
CA VAL A 124 -1.84 -8.14 -7.55
C VAL A 124 -2.07 -7.56 -8.95
N LYS A 125 -2.98 -8.17 -9.71
CA LYS A 125 -3.42 -7.69 -11.02
C LYS A 125 -4.67 -6.82 -10.87
N LEU A 126 -4.56 -5.57 -11.32
CA LEU A 126 -5.59 -4.53 -11.22
C LEU A 126 -6.54 -4.51 -12.43
N TYR A 127 -7.08 -5.66 -12.84
CA TYR A 127 -7.88 -5.75 -14.07
C TYR A 127 -9.07 -4.77 -14.09
N PHE A 128 -9.68 -4.54 -12.93
CA PHE A 128 -10.93 -3.79 -12.76
C PHE A 128 -10.74 -2.41 -12.13
N THR A 129 -9.51 -2.06 -11.77
CA THR A 129 -9.20 -0.71 -11.29
C THR A 129 -9.29 0.27 -12.46
N SER A 130 -10.09 1.31 -12.26
CA SER A 130 -10.14 2.46 -13.16
C SER A 130 -9.16 3.52 -12.67
N PHE A 131 -8.40 4.09 -13.59
CA PHE A 131 -7.45 5.16 -13.29
C PHE A 131 -8.05 6.52 -13.70
N PRO A 132 -7.72 7.62 -13.00
CA PRO A 132 -6.73 7.70 -11.93
C PRO A 132 -7.26 7.17 -10.59
N VAL A 133 -6.36 6.69 -9.74
CA VAL A 133 -6.70 6.09 -8.42
C VAL A 133 -5.91 6.75 -7.30
N SER A 134 -6.50 6.92 -6.12
CA SER A 134 -5.79 7.39 -4.92
C SER A 134 -5.14 6.23 -4.17
N ALA A 135 -4.14 6.53 -3.34
CA ALA A 135 -3.64 5.57 -2.37
C ALA A 135 -4.59 5.51 -1.16
N HIS A 136 -4.72 4.31 -0.59
CA HIS A 136 -5.53 3.99 0.59
C HIS A 136 -4.63 3.66 1.76
N PHE A 137 -4.95 4.24 2.92
CA PHE A 137 -4.19 4.10 4.15
C PHE A 137 -5.12 3.97 5.34
N LYS A 138 -4.84 3.01 6.21
CA LYS A 138 -5.47 2.91 7.52
C LYS A 138 -4.44 2.41 8.50
N LEU A 139 -3.82 3.33 9.24
CA LEU A 139 -2.84 3.01 10.27
C LEU A 139 -3.52 3.00 11.64
N GLY A 140 -3.04 2.15 12.55
CA GLY A 140 -3.39 2.25 13.97
C GLY A 140 -3.15 3.66 14.51
N ASN A 141 -3.83 4.04 15.59
CA ASN A 141 -3.86 5.40 16.12
C ASN A 141 -2.43 5.92 16.47
N THR A 142 -1.73 6.56 15.53
CA THR A 142 -0.39 7.12 15.73
C THR A 142 -0.32 8.57 15.30
N LYS A 143 0.17 9.41 16.21
CA LYS A 143 0.50 10.83 16.00
C LYS A 143 1.79 11.05 15.18
N HIS A 144 2.36 9.98 14.63
CA HIS A 144 3.62 10.02 13.89
C HIS A 144 3.33 9.87 12.39
N GLU A 145 3.79 10.83 11.60
CA GLU A 145 3.89 10.77 10.14
C GLU A 145 5.27 11.33 9.76
N PRO A 146 5.96 10.69 8.81
CA PRO A 146 5.70 11.07 7.43
C PRO A 146 5.48 9.86 6.49
N LEU A 147 4.50 10.02 5.60
CA LEU A 147 4.44 9.32 4.34
C LEU A 147 5.62 9.79 3.48
N LEU A 148 6.38 8.87 2.90
CA LEU A 148 7.38 9.19 1.89
C LEU A 148 6.81 8.79 0.54
N VAL A 149 6.54 9.78 -0.30
CA VAL A 149 5.97 9.54 -1.63
C VAL A 149 6.96 10.00 -2.66
N CYS A 150 7.26 9.10 -3.59
CA CYS A 150 8.24 9.33 -4.64
C CYS A 150 7.54 9.19 -6.00
N HIS A 151 7.55 10.27 -6.79
CA HIS A 151 7.04 10.24 -8.15
C HIS A 151 8.13 9.77 -9.12
N TYR A 152 7.73 9.03 -10.16
CA TYR A 152 8.56 8.54 -11.26
C TYR A 152 7.95 8.99 -12.59
#